data_AF-A0AAD2G033-F1
#
_entry.id   AF-A0AAD2G033-F1
#
_cell.length_a   1.000
_cell.length_b   1.000
_cell.length_c   1.000
_cell.angle_alpha   90.00
_cell.angle_beta   90.00
_cell.angle_gamma   90.00
#
_symmetry.space_group_name_H-M   'P 1'
#
loop_
_entity.id
_entity.type
_entity.pdbx_description
1 polymer ?
#
loop_
_entity_poly.entity_id
_entity_poly.type
_entity_poly.pdbx_seq_one_letter_code
_entity_poly.pdbx_strand_id
1 'polypeptide(L)'
;MRSQLQHLLLFCITGIATASFKIPFLSKKKQYTPLIFFTVPKDVIPECDEMEKVVSEVERELGVKVERLDIVRDPAAEATLAALTNRGPPYLYNKESCQVISKEADDSGAIKQTVIDKDRVRAWAKGRFLMPKSAKMGNMKVLSQKDNSLDQKDLVEDMSLTEMQKRGKEAIKKRTEEKSKEKRES
;
A
#
# COMPACT_ATOMS: atom_id res chain seq x y z
N MET A 1 -27.75 -23.49 78.69
CA MET A 1 -28.86 -23.23 77.75
C MET A 1 -28.68 -21.83 77.18
N ARG A 2 -28.61 -21.75 75.85
CA ARG A 2 -29.23 -20.72 74.97
C ARG A 2 -29.21 -19.26 75.49
N SER A 3 -28.41 -18.40 74.87
CA SER A 3 -28.81 -17.56 73.73
C SER A 3 -29.23 -16.16 74.17
N GLN A 4 -28.33 -15.20 73.95
CA GLN A 4 -28.58 -13.80 73.59
C GLN A 4 -27.31 -13.38 72.83
N LEU A 5 -27.22 -13.58 71.52
CA LEU A 5 -27.94 -12.86 70.47
C LEU A 5 -27.76 -11.34 70.62
N GLN A 6 -26.96 -10.81 69.70
CA GLN A 6 -27.08 -9.46 69.13
C GLN A 6 -26.79 -8.29 70.09
N HIS A 7 -25.67 -7.59 69.84
CA HIS A 7 -25.73 -6.28 69.20
C HIS A 7 -24.31 -5.77 68.86
N LEU A 8 -24.13 -5.46 67.58
CA LEU A 8 -23.18 -4.51 66.97
C LEU A 8 -21.69 -4.69 67.35
N LEU A 9 -20.79 -5.27 66.55
CA LEU A 9 -20.60 -5.17 65.09
C LEU A 9 -21.06 -3.85 64.49
N LEU A 10 -20.37 -2.77 64.83
CA LEU A 10 -20.24 -1.64 63.93
C LEU A 10 -19.03 -0.81 64.36
N PHE A 11 -17.90 -0.95 63.67
CA PHE A 11 -17.02 0.16 63.31
C PHE A 11 -15.96 -0.34 62.32
N CYS A 12 -16.34 -0.21 61.05
CA CYS A 12 -15.50 0.22 59.93
C CYS A 12 -14.05 -0.27 59.91
N ILE A 13 -13.86 -1.51 59.46
CA ILE A 13 -12.64 -1.84 58.70
C ILE A 13 -12.80 -1.17 57.33
N THR A 14 -12.17 -0.01 57.18
CA THR A 14 -11.97 0.68 55.91
C THR A 14 -11.12 -0.21 54.99
N GLY A 15 -11.79 -1.06 54.20
CA GLY A 15 -11.20 -1.67 53.03
C GLY A 15 -10.99 -0.59 51.97
N ILE A 16 -9.77 -0.08 51.85
CA ILE A 16 -9.34 0.70 50.69
C ILE A 16 -9.35 -0.26 49.50
N ALA A 17 -10.48 -0.31 48.80
CA ALA A 17 -10.57 -0.91 47.49
C ALA A 17 -9.76 -0.02 46.55
N THR A 18 -8.52 -0.42 46.26
CA THR A 18 -7.77 0.04 45.09
C THR A 18 -8.46 -0.51 43.84
N ALA A 19 -9.62 0.07 43.52
CA ALA A 19 -10.24 -0.11 42.22
C ALA A 19 -9.25 0.47 41.20
N SER A 20 -8.50 -0.43 40.56
CA SER A 20 -7.68 -0.11 39.40
C SER A 20 -8.61 0.42 38.33
N PHE A 21 -8.78 1.74 38.30
CA PHE A 21 -9.55 2.47 37.30
C PHE A 21 -8.80 2.35 35.97
N LYS A 22 -8.96 1.21 35.30
CA LYS A 22 -8.48 1.03 33.93
C LYS A 22 -9.36 1.91 33.06
N ILE A 23 -8.89 3.12 32.78
CA ILE A 23 -9.51 4.01 31.79
C ILE A 23 -9.49 3.24 30.46
N PRO A 24 -10.64 2.80 29.93
CA PRO A 24 -10.68 1.94 28.73
C PRO A 24 -10.17 2.67 27.47
N PHE A 25 -10.00 3.98 27.57
CA PHE A 25 -9.50 4.84 26.49
C PHE A 25 -7.97 4.97 26.42
N LEU A 26 -7.23 4.65 27.49
CA LEU A 26 -5.77 4.86 27.55
C LEU A 26 -4.91 3.61 27.27
N SER A 27 -5.52 2.43 27.12
CA SER A 27 -4.79 1.15 27.06
C SER A 27 -4.78 0.45 25.70
N LYS A 28 -5.44 0.97 24.66
CA LYS A 28 -5.35 0.36 23.32
C LYS A 28 -4.07 0.86 22.64
N LYS A 29 -2.96 0.13 22.84
CA LYS A 29 -1.78 0.27 21.99
C LYS A 29 -2.28 0.15 20.53
N LYS A 30 -2.08 1.19 19.72
CA LYS A 30 -2.46 1.16 18.30
C LYS A 30 -1.73 -0.02 17.65
N GLN A 31 -2.47 -1.08 17.35
CA GLN A 31 -1.91 -2.24 16.69
C GLN A 31 -1.58 -1.82 15.26
N TYR A 32 -0.29 -1.87 14.91
CA TYR A 32 0.14 -1.57 13.55
C TYR A 32 -0.60 -2.46 12.56
N THR A 33 -1.18 -1.83 11.54
CA THR A 33 -1.91 -2.50 10.47
C THR A 33 -1.34 -2.01 9.14
N PRO A 34 -0.76 -2.89 8.32
CA PRO A 34 -0.20 -2.50 7.03
C PRO A 34 -1.26 -2.31 5.95
N LEU A 35 -2.46 -2.86 6.15
CA LEU A 35 -3.57 -2.81 5.21
C LEU A 35 -4.42 -1.56 5.45
N ILE A 36 -4.43 -0.66 4.48
CA ILE A 36 -5.25 0.56 4.48
C ILE A 36 -6.35 0.44 3.44
N PHE A 37 -7.56 0.82 3.81
CA PHE A 37 -8.68 1.03 2.91
C PHE A 37 -9.16 2.48 3.00
N PHE A 38 -8.91 3.27 1.95
CA PHE A 38 -9.52 4.59 1.80
C PHE A 38 -10.93 4.45 1.23
N THR A 39 -11.90 4.94 2.00
CA THR A 39 -13.33 4.80 1.74
C THR A 39 -14.04 6.14 1.93
N VAL A 40 -15.34 6.13 1.64
CA VAL A 40 -16.30 7.18 1.98
C VAL A 40 -17.40 6.60 2.88
N PRO A 41 -18.29 7.43 3.45
CA PRO A 41 -19.47 6.93 4.15
C PRO A 41 -20.32 6.03 3.24
N LYS A 42 -21.06 5.09 3.85
CA LYS A 42 -21.99 4.21 3.13
C LYS A 42 -22.99 5.01 2.32
N ASP A 43 -23.45 4.43 1.22
CA ASP A 43 -24.45 5.01 0.31
C ASP A 43 -23.99 6.26 -0.46
N VAL A 44 -22.72 6.70 -0.29
CA VAL A 44 -22.15 7.82 -1.06
C VAL A 44 -21.57 7.33 -2.39
N ILE A 45 -20.81 6.24 -2.37
CA ILE A 45 -20.20 5.63 -3.56
C ILE A 45 -20.48 4.12 -3.51
N PRO A 46 -21.30 3.57 -4.41
CA PRO A 46 -21.69 2.15 -4.37
C PRO A 46 -20.49 1.21 -4.53
N GLU A 47 -19.45 1.62 -5.24
CA GLU A 47 -18.21 0.86 -5.39
C GLU A 47 -17.43 0.72 -4.08
N CYS A 48 -17.52 1.72 -3.19
CA CYS A 48 -16.93 1.60 -1.85
C CYS A 48 -17.69 0.57 -1.02
N ASP A 49 -19.02 0.53 -1.13
CA ASP A 49 -19.85 -0.47 -0.43
C ASP A 49 -19.59 -1.89 -0.95
N GLU A 50 -19.42 -2.06 -2.26
CA GLU A 50 -19.01 -3.34 -2.86
C GLU A 50 -17.62 -3.76 -2.38
N MET A 51 -16.65 -2.84 -2.35
CA MET A 51 -15.30 -3.12 -1.87
C MET A 51 -15.29 -3.47 -0.38
N GLU A 52 -16.06 -2.76 0.44
CA GLU A 52 -16.19 -3.00 1.88
C GLU A 52 -16.73 -4.40 2.17
N LYS A 53 -17.68 -4.91 1.37
CA LYS A 53 -18.17 -6.29 1.49
C LYS A 53 -17.04 -7.29 1.28
N VAL A 54 -16.27 -7.13 0.19
CA VAL A 54 -15.15 -8.04 -0.14
C VAL A 54 -14.04 -7.95 0.92
N VAL A 55 -13.67 -6.75 1.34
CA VAL A 55 -12.64 -6.53 2.37
C VAL A 55 -13.07 -7.15 3.70
N SER A 56 -14.32 -6.97 4.12
CA SER A 56 -14.85 -7.55 5.36
C SER A 56 -14.84 -9.09 5.34
N GLU A 57 -15.14 -9.69 4.19
CA GLU A 57 -15.03 -11.14 4.03
C GLU A 57 -13.58 -11.62 4.15
N VAL A 58 -12.64 -10.94 3.49
CA VAL A 58 -11.20 -11.27 3.55
C VAL A 58 -10.62 -11.05 4.95
N GLU A 59 -11.05 -10.00 5.65
CA GLU A 59 -10.68 -9.70 7.04
C GLU A 59 -11.07 -10.87 7.96
N ARG A 60 -12.31 -11.35 7.82
CA ARG A 60 -12.82 -12.51 8.57
C ARG A 60 -12.11 -13.81 8.20
N GLU A 61 -11.84 -14.04 6.92
CA GLU A 61 -11.19 -15.28 6.43
C GLU A 61 -9.73 -15.39 6.87
N LEU A 62 -8.99 -14.27 6.88
CA LEU A 62 -7.55 -14.27 7.17
C LEU A 62 -7.23 -13.87 8.62
N GLY A 63 -8.20 -13.38 9.39
CA GLY A 63 -7.97 -12.88 10.73
C GLY A 63 -7.03 -11.66 10.78
N VAL A 64 -6.94 -10.92 9.67
CA VAL A 64 -6.18 -9.67 9.59
C VAL A 64 -7.06 -8.51 10.05
N LYS A 65 -6.49 -7.33 10.24
CA LYS A 65 -7.26 -6.09 10.40
C LYS A 65 -7.00 -5.19 9.21
N VAL A 66 -7.98 -4.40 8.83
CA VAL A 66 -7.82 -3.36 7.80
C VAL A 66 -8.17 -2.00 8.41
N GLU A 67 -7.24 -1.07 8.30
CA GLU A 67 -7.40 0.32 8.72
C GLU A 67 -8.26 1.06 7.70
N ARG A 68 -9.48 1.44 8.09
CA ARG A 68 -10.41 2.18 7.23
C ARG A 68 -10.25 3.67 7.46
N LEU A 69 -9.95 4.41 6.40
CA LEU A 69 -9.77 5.86 6.42
C LEU A 69 -10.87 6.50 5.57
N ASP A 70 -11.76 7.23 6.22
CA ASP A 70 -12.86 7.93 5.55
C ASP A 70 -12.38 9.32 5.09
N ILE A 71 -12.22 9.50 3.78
CA ILE A 71 -11.66 10.73 3.23
C ILE A 71 -12.60 11.93 3.34
N VAL A 72 -13.91 11.70 3.53
CA VAL A 72 -14.89 12.80 3.67
C VAL A 72 -14.88 13.31 5.11
N ARG A 73 -14.64 12.41 6.08
CA ARG A 73 -14.67 12.74 7.50
C ARG A 73 -13.31 13.15 8.06
N ASP A 74 -12.22 12.69 7.46
CA ASP A 74 -10.86 12.94 7.92
C ASP A 74 -10.00 13.62 6.82
N PRO A 75 -9.71 14.93 6.96
CA PRO A 75 -8.86 15.65 6.02
C PRO A 75 -7.44 15.08 5.94
N ALA A 76 -6.92 14.45 7.00
CA ALA A 76 -5.61 13.83 6.95
C ALA A 76 -5.62 12.57 6.07
N ALA A 77 -6.72 11.82 6.06
CA ALA A 77 -6.92 10.68 5.16
C ALA A 77 -6.98 11.14 3.70
N GLU A 78 -7.71 12.22 3.42
CA GLU A 78 -7.78 12.84 2.10
C GLU A 78 -6.39 13.28 1.62
N ALA A 79 -5.65 14.03 2.43
CA ALA A 79 -4.30 14.49 2.09
C ALA A 79 -3.34 13.31 1.86
N THR A 80 -3.46 12.25 2.66
CA THR A 80 -2.66 11.03 2.48
C THR A 80 -2.99 10.34 1.14
N LEU A 81 -4.29 10.21 0.81
CA LEU A 81 -4.70 9.64 -0.47
C LEU A 81 -4.17 10.47 -1.65
N ALA A 82 -4.31 11.80 -1.58
CA ALA A 82 -3.82 12.72 -2.59
C ALA A 82 -2.30 12.67 -2.77
N ALA A 83 -1.55 12.43 -1.69
CA ALA A 83 -0.10 12.22 -1.76
C ALA A 83 0.29 10.88 -2.39
N LEU A 84 -0.54 9.84 -2.24
CA LEU A 84 -0.30 8.50 -2.79
C LEU A 84 -0.72 8.38 -4.26
N THR A 85 -1.77 9.08 -4.67
CA THR A 85 -2.38 8.89 -5.98
C THR A 85 -3.27 10.08 -6.40
N ASN A 86 -3.53 10.18 -7.70
CA ASN A 86 -4.55 11.06 -8.26
C ASN A 86 -5.92 10.36 -8.40
N ARG A 87 -6.06 9.13 -7.89
CA ARG A 87 -7.31 8.34 -7.96
C ARG A 87 -8.14 8.52 -6.69
N GLY A 88 -9.46 8.57 -6.85
CA GLY A 88 -10.41 8.58 -5.74
C GLY A 88 -10.66 7.19 -5.15
N PRO A 89 -11.43 7.12 -4.04
CA PRO A 89 -11.86 5.86 -3.45
C PRO A 89 -12.87 5.12 -4.35
N PRO A 90 -13.03 3.79 -4.22
CA PRO A 90 -12.35 2.92 -3.25
C PRO A 90 -10.88 2.66 -3.60
N TYR A 91 -10.01 2.74 -2.60
CA TYR A 91 -8.57 2.56 -2.77
C TYR A 91 -7.96 1.73 -1.62
N LEU A 92 -7.44 0.55 -1.95
CA LEU A 92 -6.72 -0.32 -1.03
C LEU A 92 -5.22 -0.15 -1.21
N TYR A 93 -4.50 0.04 -0.11
CA TYR A 93 -3.06 0.22 -0.09
C TYR A 93 -2.42 -0.67 0.98
N ASN A 94 -1.36 -1.39 0.61
CA ASN A 94 -0.56 -2.16 1.56
C ASN A 94 0.77 -1.43 1.81
N LYS A 95 1.02 -1.02 3.06
CA LYS A 95 2.23 -0.29 3.49
C LYS A 95 3.52 -1.09 3.27
N GLU A 96 3.47 -2.42 3.36
CA GLU A 96 4.66 -3.27 3.28
C GLU A 96 5.04 -3.58 1.82
N SER A 97 4.05 -3.94 1.01
CA SER A 97 4.29 -4.31 -0.39
C SER A 97 4.18 -3.12 -1.35
N CYS A 98 3.75 -1.96 -0.87
CA CYS A 98 3.39 -0.77 -1.67
C CYS A 98 2.37 -1.07 -2.78
N GLN A 99 1.61 -2.15 -2.65
CA GLN A 99 0.67 -2.58 -3.67
C GLN A 99 -0.72 -2.01 -3.48
N VAL A 100 -1.38 -1.79 -4.60
CA VAL A 100 -2.63 -1.06 -4.69
C VAL A 100 -3.70 -1.90 -5.39
N ILE A 101 -4.92 -1.80 -4.88
CA ILE A 101 -6.13 -2.16 -5.61
C ILE A 101 -7.03 -0.93 -5.62
N SER A 102 -7.29 -0.38 -6.81
CA SER A 102 -8.26 0.69 -7.00
C SER A 102 -9.31 0.23 -8.01
N LYS A 103 -10.39 1.00 -8.13
CA LYS A 103 -11.22 0.95 -9.35
C LYS A 103 -10.33 1.29 -10.54
N GLU A 104 -10.37 0.48 -11.59
CA GLU A 104 -9.74 0.82 -12.86
C GLU A 104 -10.76 1.61 -13.68
N ALA A 105 -10.31 2.71 -14.28
CA ALA A 105 -11.05 3.38 -15.34
C ALA A 105 -10.55 2.79 -16.66
N ASP A 106 -11.47 2.31 -17.48
CA ASP A 106 -11.22 1.92 -18.86
C ASP A 106 -10.65 3.13 -19.62
N ASP A 107 -9.67 2.94 -20.50
CA ASP A 107 -9.19 3.99 -21.43
C ASP A 107 -10.32 4.56 -22.33
N SER A 108 -11.46 3.89 -22.35
CA SER A 108 -12.68 4.26 -23.08
C SER A 108 -13.59 5.24 -22.31
N GLY A 109 -13.29 5.56 -21.05
CA GLY A 109 -14.15 6.39 -20.19
C GLY A 109 -15.51 5.76 -19.83
N ALA A 110 -15.81 4.57 -20.34
CA ALA A 110 -17.00 3.81 -20.01
C ALA A 110 -16.82 3.15 -18.64
N ILE A 111 -17.74 3.37 -17.71
CA ILE A 111 -17.73 2.69 -16.42
C ILE A 111 -18.11 1.22 -16.67
N LYS A 112 -17.12 0.36 -16.88
CA LYS A 112 -17.39 -1.07 -16.83
C LYS A 112 -17.59 -1.44 -15.38
N GLN A 113 -18.73 -2.07 -15.09
CA GLN A 113 -19.00 -2.64 -13.77
C GLN A 113 -17.97 -3.73 -13.50
N THR A 114 -16.86 -3.30 -12.90
CA THR A 114 -15.70 -4.13 -12.68
C THR A 114 -15.95 -4.87 -11.39
N VAL A 115 -16.45 -6.11 -11.54
CA VAL A 115 -16.56 -7.05 -10.42
C VAL A 115 -15.24 -7.07 -9.67
N ILE A 116 -15.31 -6.78 -8.38
CA ILE A 116 -14.14 -6.74 -7.51
C ILE A 116 -13.62 -8.17 -7.33
N ASP A 117 -12.38 -8.41 -7.75
CA ASP A 117 -11.74 -9.71 -7.68
C ASP A 117 -11.32 -10.02 -6.23
N LYS A 118 -12.09 -10.87 -5.56
CA LYS A 118 -11.84 -11.31 -4.18
C LYS A 118 -10.49 -12.01 -4.02
N ASP A 119 -10.06 -12.80 -4.99
CA ASP A 119 -8.76 -13.50 -4.92
C ASP A 119 -7.61 -12.50 -4.98
N ARG A 120 -7.76 -11.43 -5.77
CA ARG A 120 -6.81 -10.31 -5.78
C ARG A 120 -6.75 -9.60 -4.43
N VAL A 121 -7.90 -9.31 -3.81
CA VAL A 121 -7.95 -8.70 -2.46
C VAL A 121 -7.33 -9.63 -1.42
N ARG A 122 -7.55 -10.94 -1.53
CA ARG A 122 -6.92 -11.94 -0.66
C ARG A 122 -5.40 -12.00 -0.83
N ALA A 123 -4.90 -11.91 -2.06
CA ALA A 123 -3.47 -11.85 -2.35
C ALA A 123 -2.84 -10.57 -1.79
N TRP A 124 -3.51 -9.43 -1.97
CA TRP A 124 -3.13 -8.13 -1.42
C TRP A 124 -3.02 -8.16 0.11
N ALA A 125 -4.02 -8.73 0.79
CA ALA A 125 -4.04 -8.84 2.25
C ALA A 125 -2.89 -9.71 2.78
N LYS A 126 -2.44 -10.69 1.99
CA LYS A 126 -1.28 -11.55 2.29
C LYS A 126 0.06 -10.91 1.90
N GLY A 127 0.07 -9.71 1.32
CA GLY A 127 1.28 -9.06 0.81
C GLY A 127 1.90 -9.75 -0.41
N ARG A 128 1.15 -10.58 -1.14
CA ARG A 128 1.64 -11.23 -2.36
C ARG A 128 1.64 -10.25 -3.52
N PHE A 129 2.61 -10.40 -4.42
CA PHE A 129 2.72 -9.58 -5.61
C PHE A 129 1.48 -9.72 -6.51
N LEU A 130 0.76 -8.61 -6.72
CA LEU A 130 -0.35 -8.52 -7.66
C LEU A 130 0.15 -8.23 -9.08
N MET A 131 -0.14 -9.10 -10.04
CA MET A 131 0.08 -8.79 -11.46
C MET A 131 -0.87 -7.67 -11.92
N PRO A 132 -0.43 -6.73 -12.77
CA PRO A 132 -1.32 -5.76 -13.42
C PRO A 132 -2.43 -6.50 -14.21
N LYS A 133 -3.69 -6.08 -14.11
CA LYS A 133 -4.80 -6.75 -14.83
C LYS A 133 -4.65 -6.66 -16.36
N SER A 134 -3.96 -5.64 -16.85
CA SER A 134 -3.59 -5.47 -18.28
C SER A 134 -2.50 -6.44 -18.74
N ALA A 135 -1.74 -7.03 -17.82
CA ALA A 135 -0.73 -8.05 -18.13
C ALA A 135 -1.42 -9.41 -18.30
N LYS A 136 -2.23 -9.57 -19.35
CA LYS A 136 -2.57 -10.90 -19.84
C LYS A 136 -1.27 -11.66 -20.09
N MET A 137 -1.19 -12.86 -19.56
CA MET A 137 -0.04 -13.77 -19.61
C MET A 137 0.18 -14.28 -21.04
N GLY A 138 0.56 -13.37 -21.94
CA GLY A 138 0.99 -13.61 -23.30
C GLY A 138 2.31 -12.89 -23.46
N ASN A 139 3.41 -13.65 -23.40
CA ASN A 139 4.78 -13.17 -23.46
C ASN A 139 5.18 -12.30 -22.27
N MET A 140 5.66 -12.96 -21.21
CA MET A 140 6.65 -12.38 -20.31
C MET A 140 7.92 -12.10 -21.13
N LYS A 141 7.88 -11.05 -21.96
CA LYS A 141 9.06 -10.40 -22.44
C LYS A 141 9.64 -9.75 -21.19
N VAL A 142 10.61 -10.43 -20.59
CA VAL A 142 11.58 -9.80 -19.69
C VAL A 142 11.94 -8.50 -20.39
N LEU A 143 11.45 -7.38 -19.86
CA LEU A 143 11.98 -6.07 -20.18
C LEU A 143 13.39 -6.11 -19.62
N SER A 144 14.32 -6.71 -20.38
CA SER A 144 15.68 -6.26 -20.39
C SER A 144 15.55 -4.77 -20.64
N GLN A 145 15.79 -4.02 -19.57
CA GLN A 145 15.94 -2.58 -19.55
C GLN A 145 16.80 -2.22 -20.75
N LYS A 146 16.16 -1.85 -21.87
CA LYS A 146 16.83 -1.06 -22.89
C LYS A 146 16.95 0.29 -22.22
N ASP A 147 18.10 0.42 -21.61
CA ASP A 147 18.58 1.56 -20.86
C ASP A 147 18.72 2.75 -21.82
N ASN A 148 17.59 3.39 -22.16
CA ASN A 148 17.59 4.65 -22.87
C ASN A 148 18.09 5.82 -21.98
N SER A 149 18.55 5.53 -20.75
CA SER A 149 19.25 6.52 -19.92
C SER A 149 20.72 6.71 -20.32
N LEU A 150 21.27 5.88 -21.21
CA LEU A 150 22.63 6.09 -21.73
C LEU A 150 22.72 7.33 -22.63
N ASP A 151 21.71 7.57 -23.48
CA ASP A 151 21.76 8.71 -24.42
C ASP A 151 21.63 10.08 -23.73
N GLN A 152 20.92 10.17 -22.60
CA GLN A 152 20.76 11.45 -21.90
C GLN A 152 21.91 11.75 -20.93
N LYS A 153 22.60 10.72 -20.42
CA LYS A 153 23.74 10.88 -19.51
C LYS A 153 25.02 11.27 -20.26
N ASP A 154 25.22 10.74 -21.47
CA ASP A 154 26.35 11.11 -22.32
C ASP A 154 26.32 12.59 -22.75
N LEU A 155 25.13 13.17 -22.95
CA LEU A 155 24.94 14.58 -23.31
C LEU A 155 25.32 15.57 -22.21
N VAL A 156 25.18 15.19 -20.94
CA VAL A 156 25.51 16.04 -19.79
C VAL A 156 26.99 15.91 -19.41
N GLU A 157 27.58 14.74 -19.58
CA GLU A 157 28.98 14.48 -19.23
C GLU A 157 29.96 15.19 -20.19
N ASP A 158 29.61 15.30 -21.46
CA ASP A 158 30.47 15.93 -22.50
C ASP A 158 30.60 17.46 -22.35
N MET A 159 29.78 18.11 -21.52
CA MET A 159 29.92 19.55 -21.21
C MET A 159 31.02 19.83 -20.15
N SER A 160 31.46 18.80 -19.41
CA SER A 160 32.39 18.94 -18.28
C SER A 160 33.82 18.46 -18.57
N LEU A 161 34.07 17.90 -19.77
CA LEU A 161 35.35 17.28 -20.14
C LEU A 161 36.29 18.27 -20.86
N THR A 162 37.57 18.23 -20.49
CA THR A 162 38.65 18.95 -21.20
C THR A 162 38.83 18.37 -22.62
N GLU A 163 39.24 19.17 -23.60
CA GLU A 163 39.38 18.73 -25.02
C GLU A 163 40.23 17.45 -25.20
N MET A 164 41.25 17.26 -24.36
CA MET A 164 42.09 16.06 -24.37
C MET A 164 41.31 14.79 -23.97
N GLN A 165 40.38 14.91 -23.03
CA GLN A 165 39.55 13.79 -22.56
C GLN A 165 38.49 13.40 -23.58
N LYS A 166 37.94 14.39 -24.31
CA LYS A 166 37.00 14.15 -25.43
C LYS A 166 37.63 13.31 -26.53
N ARG A 167 38.86 13.67 -26.96
CA ARG A 167 39.60 12.89 -27.95
C ARG A 167 39.91 11.46 -27.47
N GLY A 168 40.18 11.28 -26.19
CA GLY A 168 40.37 9.95 -25.59
C GLY A 168 39.10 9.10 -25.65
N LYS A 169 37.94 9.67 -25.28
CA LYS A 169 36.63 8.99 -25.33
C LYS A 169 36.26 8.59 -26.75
N GLU A 170 36.46 9.48 -27.73
CA GLU A 170 36.21 9.19 -29.15
C GLU A 170 37.12 8.09 -29.72
N ALA A 171 38.40 8.08 -29.36
CA ALA A 171 39.33 7.06 -29.81
C ALA A 171 38.98 5.66 -29.27
N ILE A 172 38.49 5.56 -28.03
CA ILE A 172 38.02 4.31 -27.44
C ILE A 172 36.72 3.85 -28.11
N LYS A 173 35.81 4.79 -28.39
CA LYS A 173 34.55 4.49 -29.08
C LYS A 173 34.80 3.91 -30.47
N LYS A 174 35.69 4.53 -31.26
CA LYS A 174 36.08 4.02 -32.59
C LYS A 174 36.68 2.61 -32.53
N ARG A 175 37.60 2.35 -31.59
CA ARG A 175 38.18 1.00 -31.40
C ARG A 175 37.15 -0.06 -31.04
N THR A 176 36.12 0.32 -30.28
CA THR A 176 35.08 -0.60 -29.83
C THR A 176 34.08 -0.90 -30.96
N GLU A 177 33.78 0.09 -31.79
CA GLU A 177 32.95 -0.06 -32.99
C GLU A 177 33.63 -0.91 -34.07
N GLU A 178 34.93 -0.76 -34.28
CA GLU A 178 35.69 -1.60 -35.23
C GLU A 178 35.72 -3.07 -34.78
N LYS A 179 36.03 -3.33 -33.50
CA LYS A 179 36.02 -4.70 -32.95
C LYS A 179 34.64 -5.37 -32.98
N SER A 180 33.57 -4.59 -32.85
CA SER A 180 32.20 -5.14 -32.88
C SER A 180 31.69 -5.39 -34.30
N LYS A 181 32.23 -4.69 -35.30
CA LYS A 181 31.99 -4.99 -36.72
C LYS A 181 32.76 -6.23 -37.17
N GLU A 182 34.04 -6.35 -36.81
CA GLU A 182 34.87 -7.52 -37.15
C GLU A 182 34.30 -8.83 -36.59
N LYS A 183 33.74 -8.80 -35.37
CA LYS A 183 33.08 -9.95 -34.74
C LYS A 183 31.71 -10.31 -35.34
N ARG A 184 31.12 -9.43 -36.18
CA ARG A 184 29.84 -9.70 -36.88
C ARG A 184 30.05 -10.21 -38.31
N GLU A 185 31.24 -10.06 -38.86
CA GLU A 185 31.60 -10.48 -40.22
C GLU A 185 32.45 -11.77 -40.25
N SER A 186 32.77 -12.34 -39.08
CA SER A 186 33.35 -13.70 -38.90
C SER A 186 32.29 -14.69 -38.44
#